data_AF-A0AAN9JMT2-F1
#
_entry.id   AF-A0AAN9JMT2-F1
#
_cell.length_a   1.000
_cell.length_b   1.000
_cell.length_c   1.000
_cell.angle_alpha   90.00
_cell.angle_beta   90.00
_cell.angle_gamma   90.00
#
_symmetry.space_group_name_H-M   'P 1'
#
loop_
_entity.id
_entity.type
_entity.pdbx_description
1 polymer ?
#
loop_
_entity_poly.entity_id
_entity_poly.type
_entity_poly.pdbx_seq_one_letter_code
_entity_poly.pdbx_strand_id
1 'polypeptide(L)'
;MENPNPKFLIFIPLLLVTNLFTLFIASTYYSSNCIPDFNITPTTTTTTTEDQTLPPEFIAATSPQRLPLGFNRNFDSDTIQPPAGSACTLFPADLRRFMSYPVNGSCPDDELLSQRLLLKGCEPLPRRRCRPAAAPESSPPTPLPESLWSTPPDDSVVWTAYRCKSYTCLINRSRLQRGFDDCKDCFDLNGREKHRWIQQQSNGLDFSIDDVLKTRKPGSVRIGLDIGGGVATFAVRMRERNVTIVTTSMNLNGPFNSFIASRGVIPLYLSISQRFPFFDNTLDIVHSMHVLSNWIPETMLHFLLFDVYRVLRPGGLFWLDHFFCVGDQLDKVYGPMIESIGFRKVKWVTGKKLDKGPQFQEMYLSALLEKPFQNSW
;
A
#
# COMPACT_ATOMS: atom_id res chain seq x y z
N MET A 1 -5.76 -33.21 31.51
CA MET A 1 -4.36 -32.82 31.74
C MET A 1 -3.51 -33.72 30.87
N GLU A 2 -3.26 -33.31 29.63
CA GLU A 2 -2.37 -34.02 28.71
C GLU A 2 -0.94 -33.53 28.93
N ASN A 3 -0.02 -34.48 29.11
CA ASN A 3 1.39 -34.24 29.33
C ASN A 3 2.03 -33.77 28.01
N PRO A 4 2.76 -32.65 27.95
CA PRO A 4 3.36 -32.18 26.71
C PRO A 4 4.46 -33.14 26.22
N ASN A 5 4.45 -33.39 24.92
CA ASN A 5 5.33 -34.32 24.21
C ASN A 5 6.82 -33.98 24.43
N PRO A 6 7.65 -34.89 24.97
CA PRO A 6 9.05 -34.62 25.35
C PRO A 6 9.95 -34.23 24.17
N LYS A 7 9.51 -34.44 22.92
CA LYS A 7 10.24 -34.00 21.72
C LYS A 7 10.21 -32.47 21.55
N PHE A 8 9.17 -31.78 22.02
CA PHE A 8 9.03 -30.32 21.83
C PHE A 8 9.98 -29.50 22.73
N LEU A 9 10.36 -30.05 23.89
CA LEU A 9 11.27 -29.43 24.84
C LEU A 9 12.74 -29.39 24.36
N ILE A 10 13.11 -30.18 23.35
CA ILE A 10 14.47 -30.25 22.80
C ILE A 10 14.65 -29.28 21.61
N PHE A 11 13.58 -28.95 20.88
CA PHE A 11 13.68 -28.06 19.70
C PHE A 11 13.91 -26.59 20.08
N ILE A 12 13.33 -26.12 21.19
CA ILE A 12 13.48 -24.73 21.65
C ILE A 12 14.94 -24.39 21.97
N PRO A 13 15.68 -25.17 22.79
CA PRO A 13 17.08 -24.88 23.07
C PRO A 13 17.96 -25.03 21.82
N LEU A 14 17.66 -25.99 20.93
CA LEU A 14 18.43 -26.16 19.69
C LEU A 14 18.28 -24.93 18.77
N LEU A 15 17.08 -24.39 18.63
CA LEU A 15 16.80 -23.22 17.80
C LEU A 15 17.40 -21.93 18.38
N LEU A 16 17.40 -21.80 19.72
CA LEU A 16 18.06 -20.71 20.43
C LEU A 16 19.57 -20.76 20.25
N VAL A 17 20.17 -21.95 20.39
CA VAL A 17 21.62 -22.15 20.22
C VAL A 17 22.04 -21.87 18.77
N THR A 18 21.29 -22.32 17.77
CA THR A 18 21.62 -22.05 16.36
C THR A 18 21.55 -20.57 16.02
N ASN A 19 20.55 -19.83 16.53
CA ASN A 19 20.42 -18.39 16.29
C ASN A 19 21.47 -17.55 17.04
N LEU A 20 21.81 -17.95 18.27
CA LEU A 20 22.89 -17.30 19.02
C LEU A 20 24.25 -17.56 18.39
N PHE A 21 24.46 -18.75 17.83
CA PHE A 21 25.71 -19.11 17.15
C PHE A 21 25.89 -18.38 15.82
N THR A 22 24.83 -18.21 15.01
CA THR A 22 24.89 -17.35 13.81
C THR A 22 25.10 -15.88 14.15
N LEU A 23 24.46 -15.37 15.22
CA LEU A 23 24.70 -14.00 15.68
C LEU A 23 26.13 -13.81 16.17
N PHE A 24 26.68 -14.78 16.91
CA PHE A 24 28.06 -14.78 17.37
C PHE A 24 29.03 -14.75 16.19
N ILE A 25 28.90 -15.67 15.22
CA ILE A 25 29.75 -15.71 14.02
C ILE A 25 29.66 -14.40 13.23
N ALA A 26 28.46 -13.84 13.04
CA ALA A 26 28.29 -12.56 12.38
C ALA A 26 29.00 -11.43 13.14
N SER A 27 28.93 -11.42 14.48
CA SER A 27 29.58 -10.39 15.30
C SER A 27 31.09 -10.54 15.41
N THR A 28 31.64 -11.76 15.39
CA THR A 28 33.09 -12.00 15.59
C THR A 28 33.88 -12.07 14.28
N TYR A 29 33.27 -12.55 13.19
CA TYR A 29 33.97 -12.72 11.91
C TYR A 29 33.68 -11.60 10.90
N TYR A 30 32.57 -10.87 11.04
CA TYR A 30 32.21 -9.73 10.17
C TYR A 30 32.28 -8.37 10.88
N SER A 31 32.77 -8.30 12.12
CA SER A 31 33.17 -7.03 12.72
C SER A 31 34.44 -6.55 12.03
N SER A 32 34.29 -5.69 11.03
CA SER A 32 35.33 -4.70 10.75
C SER A 32 35.59 -3.92 12.04
N ASN A 33 36.85 -3.88 12.48
CA ASN A 33 37.28 -3.09 13.64
C ASN A 33 37.08 -1.60 13.33
N CYS A 34 35.89 -1.08 13.60
CA CYS A 34 35.66 0.35 13.74
C CYS A 34 35.60 0.66 15.23
N ILE A 35 36.76 0.86 15.84
CA ILE A 35 36.86 1.52 17.14
C ILE A 35 36.72 3.03 16.87
N PRO A 36 35.75 3.74 17.48
CA PRO A 36 35.73 5.20 17.39
C PRO A 36 36.72 5.76 18.40
N ASP A 37 37.89 6.20 17.92
CA ASP A 37 38.81 7.04 18.70
C ASP A 37 38.18 8.43 18.85
N PHE A 38 37.68 8.72 20.05
CA PHE A 38 37.29 10.08 20.44
C PHE A 38 38.53 10.87 20.86
N ASN A 39 39.29 11.39 19.89
CA ASN A 39 40.21 12.49 20.13
C ASN A 39 39.77 13.70 19.30
N ILE A 40 39.11 14.64 19.98
CA ILE A 40 38.72 15.93 19.42
C ILE A 40 39.96 16.81 19.38
N THR A 41 40.43 17.14 18.18
CA THR A 41 41.27 18.32 17.94
C THR A 41 40.87 18.94 16.59
N PRO A 42 40.51 20.23 16.53
CA PRO A 42 39.97 20.83 15.32
C PRO A 42 41.12 21.12 14.37
N THR A 43 41.20 20.37 13.27
CA THR A 43 42.15 20.66 12.20
C THR A 43 41.37 21.06 10.96
N THR A 44 41.36 22.36 10.70
CA THR A 44 40.98 22.98 9.44
C THR A 44 41.82 22.35 8.33
N THR A 45 41.21 21.52 7.48
CA THR A 45 41.83 21.10 6.23
C THR A 45 40.77 21.01 5.14
N THR A 46 40.98 21.85 4.14
CA THR A 46 40.44 21.80 2.78
C THR A 46 40.29 20.36 2.27
N THR A 47 39.06 19.96 1.99
CA THR A 47 38.77 18.82 1.11
C THR A 47 38.13 19.35 -0.16
N THR A 48 38.89 19.26 -1.24
CA THR A 48 38.41 19.11 -2.61
C THR A 48 37.27 18.09 -2.64
N THR A 49 36.03 18.56 -2.79
CA THR A 49 34.89 17.70 -3.07
C THR A 49 35.02 17.21 -4.50
N GLU A 50 35.51 15.98 -4.67
CA GLU A 50 35.08 15.15 -5.78
C GLU A 50 33.55 15.14 -5.75
N ASP A 51 32.95 15.67 -6.82
CA ASP A 51 31.53 15.73 -7.05
C ASP A 51 31.03 14.28 -7.23
N GLN A 52 30.74 13.59 -6.13
CA GLN A 52 30.10 12.27 -6.12
C GLN A 52 28.66 12.44 -6.60
N THR A 53 28.53 12.62 -7.91
CA THR A 53 27.26 12.63 -8.60
C THR A 53 26.60 11.27 -8.38
N LEU A 54 25.48 11.28 -7.64
CA LEU A 54 24.67 10.09 -7.42
C LEU A 54 24.20 9.53 -8.77
N PRO A 55 23.98 8.20 -8.90
CA PRO A 55 23.52 7.62 -10.17
C PRO A 55 22.25 8.34 -10.67
N PRO A 56 22.14 8.65 -11.99
CA PRO A 56 20.97 9.34 -12.55
C PRO A 56 19.63 8.69 -12.17
N GLU A 57 19.58 7.36 -12.08
CA GLU A 57 18.40 6.61 -11.64
C GLU A 57 18.07 6.81 -10.16
N PHE A 58 19.08 6.89 -9.30
CA PHE A 58 18.88 7.22 -7.89
C PHE A 58 18.33 8.63 -7.75
N ILE A 59 18.85 9.58 -8.53
CA ILE A 59 18.34 10.96 -8.58
C ILE A 59 16.89 10.96 -9.08
N ALA A 60 16.58 10.25 -10.18
CA ALA A 60 15.22 10.17 -10.70
C ALA A 60 14.24 9.53 -9.69
N ALA A 61 14.66 8.47 -9.00
CA ALA A 61 13.85 7.74 -8.03
C ALA A 61 13.65 8.49 -6.71
N THR A 62 14.55 9.40 -6.32
CA THR A 62 14.49 10.12 -5.03
C THR A 62 14.12 11.60 -5.15
N SER A 63 14.11 12.15 -6.37
CA SER A 63 13.75 13.55 -6.60
C SER A 63 12.24 13.79 -6.57
N PRO A 64 11.79 14.99 -6.11
CA PRO A 64 10.40 15.43 -6.21
C PRO A 64 9.86 15.31 -7.65
N GLN A 65 8.69 14.72 -7.82
CA GLN A 65 8.02 14.60 -9.11
C GLN A 65 6.82 15.55 -9.18
N ARG A 66 6.67 16.34 -10.26
CA ARG A 66 5.51 17.24 -10.41
C ARG A 66 4.23 16.45 -10.67
N LEU A 67 3.16 16.84 -9.98
CA LEU A 67 1.82 16.27 -10.16
C LEU A 67 1.23 16.74 -11.51
N PRO A 68 0.75 15.84 -12.37
CA PRO A 68 0.14 16.19 -13.66
C PRO A 68 -1.06 17.14 -13.56
N LEU A 69 -1.80 17.07 -12.45
CA LEU A 69 -3.01 17.87 -12.20
C LEU A 69 -2.75 19.11 -11.32
N GLY A 70 -1.49 19.46 -11.08
CA GLY A 70 -1.10 20.60 -10.24
C GLY A 70 -1.27 20.33 -8.74
N PHE A 71 -1.57 21.39 -7.97
CA PHE A 71 -1.63 21.32 -6.51
C PHE A 71 -2.71 20.35 -6.03
N ASN A 72 -2.30 19.41 -5.17
CA ASN A 72 -3.21 18.44 -4.55
C ASN A 72 -3.26 18.66 -3.04
N ARG A 73 -4.48 18.83 -2.50
CA ARG A 73 -4.72 19.12 -1.07
C ARG A 73 -4.30 17.99 -0.13
N ASN A 74 -4.24 16.74 -0.61
CA ASN A 74 -3.80 15.60 0.20
C ASN A 74 -2.27 15.63 0.39
N PHE A 75 -1.52 15.99 -0.65
CA PHE A 75 -0.06 16.14 -0.60
C PHE A 75 0.37 17.51 -0.03
N ASP A 76 -0.52 18.51 -0.06
CA ASP A 76 -0.23 19.91 0.31
C ASP A 76 0.96 20.47 -0.51
N SER A 77 1.01 20.07 -1.78
CA SER A 77 2.07 20.38 -2.74
C SER A 77 1.57 20.15 -4.17
N ASP A 78 2.26 20.74 -5.15
CA ASP A 78 2.19 20.43 -6.58
C ASP A 78 3.22 19.37 -7.01
N THR A 79 3.96 18.81 -6.05
CA THR A 79 4.90 17.71 -6.25
C THR A 79 4.61 16.55 -5.29
N ILE A 80 4.99 15.34 -5.68
CA ILE A 80 5.01 14.16 -4.82
C ILE A 80 6.47 13.75 -4.58
N GLN A 81 6.80 13.52 -3.30
CA GLN A 81 8.16 13.18 -2.87
C GLN A 81 8.30 11.66 -2.72
N PRO A 82 9.26 11.03 -3.40
CA PRO A 82 9.59 9.64 -3.13
C PRO A 82 10.12 9.47 -1.69
N PRO A 83 9.68 8.44 -0.96
CA PRO A 83 10.11 8.21 0.41
C PRO A 83 11.50 7.58 0.44
N ALA A 84 12.49 8.40 0.77
CA ALA A 84 13.86 7.99 1.05
C ALA A 84 14.31 8.45 2.45
N GLY A 85 13.38 8.59 3.40
CA GLY A 85 13.61 9.14 4.75
C GLY A 85 14.02 10.62 4.79
N SER A 86 14.73 11.11 3.77
CA SER A 86 15.18 12.48 3.58
C SER A 86 14.03 13.46 3.42
N ALA A 87 12.95 13.05 2.74
CA ALA A 87 11.77 13.89 2.56
C ALA A 87 11.12 14.32 3.90
N CYS A 88 11.19 13.49 4.95
CA CYS A 88 10.75 13.89 6.31
C CYS A 88 11.43 15.18 6.78
N THR A 89 12.74 15.31 6.54
CA THR A 89 13.54 16.45 7.03
C THR A 89 13.24 17.76 6.32
N LEU A 90 12.57 17.71 5.15
CA LEU A 90 12.10 18.88 4.42
C LEU A 90 10.92 19.57 5.12
N PHE A 91 10.26 18.91 6.08
CA PHE A 91 9.07 19.42 6.78
C PHE A 91 9.30 19.53 8.30
N PRO A 92 10.27 20.34 8.76
CA PRO A 92 10.71 20.36 10.16
C PRO A 92 9.62 20.82 11.14
N ALA A 93 8.65 21.63 10.71
CA ALA A 93 7.53 22.07 11.55
C ALA A 93 6.54 20.93 11.83
N ASP A 94 6.07 20.25 10.77
CA ASP A 94 5.19 19.08 10.87
C ASP A 94 5.88 17.95 11.63
N LEU A 95 7.17 17.69 11.35
CA LEU A 95 7.97 16.67 12.03
C LEU A 95 8.17 16.99 13.51
N ARG A 96 8.49 18.24 13.90
CA ARG A 96 8.63 18.63 15.31
C ARG A 96 7.33 18.43 16.07
N ARG A 97 6.19 18.81 15.48
CA ARG A 97 4.87 18.58 16.08
C ARG A 97 4.61 17.08 16.24
N PHE A 98 4.89 16.28 15.21
CA PHE A 98 4.72 14.83 15.26
C PHE A 98 5.66 14.18 16.30
N MET A 99 6.87 14.69 16.52
CA MET A 99 7.82 14.12 17.49
C MET A 99 7.69 14.69 18.91
N SER A 100 6.71 15.57 19.16
CA SER A 100 6.48 16.18 20.48
C SER A 100 5.41 15.42 21.25
N TYR A 101 5.83 14.57 22.18
CA TYR A 101 4.93 13.78 23.04
C TYR A 101 5.64 13.38 24.34
N PRO A 102 4.89 13.08 25.42
CA PRO A 102 5.49 12.52 26.63
C PRO A 102 5.97 11.09 26.38
N VAL A 103 7.27 10.85 26.57
CA VAL A 103 7.85 9.50 26.51
C VAL A 103 7.18 8.60 27.55
N ASN A 104 6.84 7.37 27.16
CA ASN A 104 6.05 6.42 27.97
C ASN A 104 4.65 6.94 28.35
N GLY A 105 4.16 8.04 27.74
CA GLY A 105 2.81 8.56 27.90
C GLY A 105 1.88 8.15 26.76
N SER A 106 0.80 8.91 26.57
CA SER A 106 -0.09 8.81 25.40
C SER A 106 0.49 9.57 24.22
N CYS A 107 0.39 9.01 23.02
CA CYS A 107 0.61 9.77 21.80
C CYS A 107 -0.53 10.80 21.63
N PRO A 108 -0.24 11.97 21.05
CA PRO A 108 -1.28 12.86 20.56
C PRO A 108 -2.17 12.14 19.54
N ASP A 109 -3.44 12.48 19.53
CA ASP A 109 -4.36 12.06 18.48
C ASP A 109 -4.16 12.96 17.25
N ASP A 110 -3.31 12.51 16.33
CA ASP A 110 -2.83 13.30 15.20
C ASP A 110 -2.76 12.51 13.89
N GLU A 111 -3.78 11.68 13.64
CA GLU A 111 -3.95 10.90 12.41
C GLU A 111 -3.81 11.78 11.15
N LEU A 112 -4.42 12.97 11.11
CA LEU A 112 -4.30 13.89 9.96
C LEU A 112 -2.86 14.38 9.74
N LEU A 113 -2.09 14.59 10.81
CA LEU A 113 -0.68 14.98 10.70
C LEU A 113 0.17 13.81 10.23
N SER A 114 -0.07 12.62 10.78
CA SER A 114 0.58 11.37 10.40
C SER A 114 0.38 11.07 8.91
N GLN A 115 -0.86 11.14 8.44
CA GLN A 115 -1.21 10.96 7.04
C GLN A 115 -0.53 12.00 6.14
N ARG A 116 -0.54 13.28 6.55
CA ARG A 116 0.11 14.35 5.79
C ARG A 116 1.61 14.11 5.64
N LEU A 117 2.28 13.71 6.72
CA LEU A 117 3.71 13.39 6.68
C LEU A 117 4.00 12.22 5.72
N LEU A 118 3.22 11.13 5.80
CA LEU A 118 3.33 10.00 4.87
C LEU A 118 3.20 10.46 3.41
N LEU A 119 2.15 11.22 3.10
CA LEU A 119 1.88 11.75 1.76
C LEU A 119 2.96 12.72 1.27
N LYS A 120 3.64 13.41 2.19
CA LYS A 120 4.81 14.25 1.91
C LYS A 120 6.12 13.46 1.74
N GLY A 121 6.06 12.13 1.67
CA GLY A 121 7.23 11.25 1.50
C GLY A 121 7.94 10.87 2.79
N CYS A 122 7.35 11.17 3.96
CA CYS A 122 7.91 10.77 5.25
C CYS A 122 7.52 9.33 5.61
N GLU A 123 7.92 8.39 4.76
CA GLU A 123 7.58 6.97 4.88
C GLU A 123 8.86 6.10 4.97
N PRO A 124 8.94 5.14 5.92
CA PRO A 124 8.02 4.96 7.04
C PRO A 124 8.07 6.16 8.02
N LEU A 125 6.96 6.42 8.72
CA LEU A 125 6.93 7.44 9.76
C LEU A 125 7.97 7.14 10.86
N PRO A 126 8.59 8.17 11.47
CA PRO A 126 9.46 7.98 12.61
C PRO A 126 8.75 7.25 13.75
N ARG A 127 9.44 6.26 14.35
CA ARG A 127 8.91 5.52 15.49
C ARG A 127 8.73 6.45 16.69
N ARG A 128 7.60 6.31 17.39
CA ARG A 128 7.31 7.04 18.63
C ARG A 128 7.48 6.15 19.87
N ARG A 129 7.88 6.77 20.98
CA ARG A 129 7.97 6.15 22.32
C ARG A 129 6.78 6.52 23.20
N CYS A 130 5.57 6.42 22.66
CA CYS A 130 4.31 6.67 23.36
C CYS A 130 3.30 5.57 23.00
N ARG A 131 2.24 5.45 23.79
CA ARG A 131 1.13 4.51 23.52
C ARG A 131 0.15 5.17 22.54
N PRO A 132 -0.20 4.54 21.41
CA PRO A 132 -1.16 5.11 20.46
C PRO A 132 -2.48 5.46 21.13
N ALA A 133 -3.14 6.52 20.64
CA ALA A 133 -4.50 6.83 21.05
C ALA A 133 -5.43 5.66 20.67
N ALA A 134 -6.30 5.29 21.59
CA ALA A 134 -7.31 4.24 21.40
C ALA A 134 -8.67 4.78 21.84
N ALA A 135 -9.75 4.19 21.33
CA ALA A 135 -11.09 4.48 21.82
C ALA A 135 -11.19 4.08 23.31
N PRO A 136 -11.84 4.88 24.18
CA PRO A 136 -11.86 4.62 25.62
C PRO A 136 -12.49 3.28 26.02
N GLU A 137 -13.50 2.82 25.26
CA GLU A 137 -14.29 1.61 25.54
C GLU A 137 -14.46 0.80 24.25
N SER A 138 -13.37 0.23 23.71
CA SER A 138 -13.45 -0.55 22.47
C SER A 138 -14.07 -1.92 22.70
N SER A 139 -15.10 -2.26 21.93
CA SER A 139 -15.64 -3.62 21.89
C SER A 139 -14.64 -4.60 21.26
N PRO A 140 -14.65 -5.89 21.68
CA PRO A 140 -13.91 -6.93 20.97
C PRO A 140 -14.32 -7.02 19.50
N PRO A 141 -13.40 -7.40 18.59
CA PRO A 141 -13.73 -7.52 17.17
C PRO A 141 -14.75 -8.64 16.93
N THR A 142 -15.67 -8.42 15.99
CA THR A 142 -16.59 -9.45 15.52
C THR A 142 -15.80 -10.67 15.02
N PRO A 143 -16.17 -11.90 15.41
CA PRO A 143 -15.49 -13.11 14.95
C PRO A 143 -15.63 -13.37 13.44
N LEU A 144 -14.71 -14.15 12.89
CA LEU A 144 -14.86 -14.73 11.55
C LEU A 144 -15.91 -15.86 11.58
N PRO A 145 -16.71 -16.03 10.50
CA PRO A 145 -16.67 -15.29 9.24
C PRO A 145 -17.55 -14.03 9.21
N GLU A 146 -18.30 -13.73 10.27
CA GLU A 146 -19.28 -12.63 10.30
C GLU A 146 -18.62 -11.27 10.01
N SER A 147 -17.43 -11.05 10.55
CA SER A 147 -16.65 -9.82 10.36
C SER A 147 -16.36 -9.48 8.89
N LEU A 148 -16.38 -10.46 7.98
CA LEU A 148 -16.09 -10.25 6.57
C LEU A 148 -17.13 -9.33 5.90
N TRP A 149 -18.38 -9.35 6.37
CA TRP A 149 -19.51 -8.66 5.75
C TRP A 149 -20.38 -7.87 6.74
N SER A 150 -19.92 -7.70 7.99
CA SER A 150 -20.57 -6.86 8.99
C SER A 150 -19.88 -5.50 9.13
N THR A 151 -20.64 -4.45 9.38
CA THR A 151 -20.11 -3.17 9.85
C THR A 151 -19.65 -3.30 11.31
N PRO A 152 -18.40 -2.94 11.65
CA PRO A 152 -17.92 -3.00 13.02
C PRO A 152 -18.56 -1.91 13.90
N PRO A 153 -18.47 -2.04 15.24
CA PRO A 153 -18.99 -1.03 16.15
C PRO A 153 -18.23 0.30 16.02
N ASP A 154 -18.93 1.42 16.25
CA ASP A 154 -18.34 2.76 16.16
C ASP A 154 -17.19 2.96 17.16
N ASP A 155 -17.17 2.23 18.28
CA ASP A 155 -16.10 2.28 19.28
C ASP A 155 -14.77 1.65 18.81
N SER A 156 -14.71 1.04 17.62
CA SER A 156 -13.50 0.45 17.05
C SER A 156 -12.52 1.47 16.44
N VAL A 157 -12.90 2.75 16.40
CA VAL A 157 -12.16 3.83 15.73
C VAL A 157 -12.11 5.10 16.58
N VAL A 158 -10.97 5.81 16.53
CA VAL A 158 -10.87 7.20 17.00
C VAL A 158 -11.34 8.14 15.88
N TRP A 159 -12.48 8.81 16.09
CA TRP A 159 -13.18 9.54 15.02
C TRP A 159 -12.75 10.99 14.80
N THR A 160 -11.88 11.55 15.65
CA THR A 160 -11.52 12.97 15.67
C THR A 160 -11.06 13.50 14.31
N ALA A 161 -10.26 12.71 13.59
CA ALA A 161 -9.68 13.05 12.29
C ALA A 161 -10.67 13.08 11.11
N TYR A 162 -11.83 12.44 11.24
CA TYR A 162 -12.76 12.24 10.12
C TYR A 162 -13.98 13.16 10.21
N ARG A 163 -14.56 13.53 9.06
CA ARG A 163 -15.80 14.33 9.07
C ARG A 163 -16.98 13.54 9.63
N CYS A 164 -17.12 12.30 9.23
CA CYS A 164 -18.08 11.37 9.82
C CYS A 164 -17.61 10.91 11.20
N LYS A 165 -18.55 10.75 12.13
CA LYS A 165 -18.30 10.31 13.52
C LYS A 165 -18.91 8.95 13.84
N SER A 166 -19.35 8.22 12.82
CA SER A 166 -19.90 6.87 12.90
C SER A 166 -19.85 6.19 11.54
N TYR A 167 -19.89 4.86 11.52
CA TYR A 167 -20.04 4.07 10.31
C TYR A 167 -21.37 4.33 9.61
N THR A 168 -22.45 4.56 10.36
CA THR A 168 -23.75 4.97 9.79
C THR A 168 -23.64 6.25 8.97
N CYS A 169 -22.82 7.22 9.41
CA CYS A 169 -22.52 8.41 8.61
C CYS A 169 -21.74 8.06 7.34
N LEU A 170 -20.71 7.22 7.44
CA LEU A 170 -19.89 6.81 6.28
C LEU A 170 -20.72 6.06 5.23
N ILE A 171 -21.61 5.17 5.67
CA ILE A 171 -22.55 4.40 4.82
C ILE A 171 -23.49 5.34 4.07
N ASN A 172 -24.03 6.35 4.75
CA ASN A 172 -24.98 7.29 4.16
C ASN A 172 -24.33 8.51 3.47
N ARG A 173 -22.99 8.56 3.42
CA ARG A 173 -22.25 9.74 2.96
C ARG A 173 -22.61 10.16 1.54
N SER A 174 -22.78 9.20 0.64
CA SER A 174 -23.18 9.44 -0.76
C SER A 174 -24.51 10.20 -0.89
N ARG A 175 -25.41 10.06 0.09
CA ARG A 175 -26.72 10.73 0.13
C ARG A 175 -26.65 12.09 0.83
N LEU A 176 -25.79 12.21 1.84
CA LEU A 176 -25.80 13.34 2.78
C LEU A 176 -24.75 14.41 2.47
N GLN A 177 -23.65 14.06 1.80
CA GLN A 177 -22.53 14.97 1.57
C GLN A 177 -22.36 15.32 0.09
N ARG A 178 -22.24 16.62 -0.19
CA ARG A 178 -21.86 17.13 -1.50
C ARG A 178 -20.35 17.36 -1.51
N GLY A 179 -19.61 16.56 -2.28
CA GLY A 179 -18.16 16.63 -2.34
C GLY A 179 -17.52 15.51 -3.17
N PHE A 180 -16.20 15.57 -3.31
CA PHE A 180 -15.38 14.48 -3.82
C PHE A 180 -14.74 13.77 -2.60
N ASP A 181 -15.02 12.48 -2.47
CA ASP A 181 -14.38 11.57 -1.53
C ASP A 181 -13.94 10.35 -2.35
N ASP A 182 -12.76 9.80 -2.06
CA ASP A 182 -12.20 8.67 -2.81
C ASP A 182 -13.11 7.43 -2.75
N CYS A 183 -13.88 7.30 -1.66
CA CYS A 183 -15.00 6.38 -1.57
C CYS A 183 -16.23 7.06 -0.98
N LYS A 184 -17.31 7.10 -1.77
CA LYS A 184 -18.59 7.70 -1.36
C LYS A 184 -19.57 6.71 -0.71
N ASP A 185 -19.52 5.46 -1.13
CA ASP A 185 -20.51 4.42 -0.75
C ASP A 185 -19.86 3.05 -0.46
N CYS A 186 -18.53 2.94 -0.47
CA CYS A 186 -17.87 1.66 -0.23
C CYS A 186 -17.96 1.16 1.21
N PHE A 187 -18.37 1.99 2.19
CA PHE A 187 -18.65 1.50 3.55
C PHE A 187 -20.00 0.77 3.64
N ASP A 188 -20.88 0.91 2.65
CA ASP A 188 -22.11 0.12 2.56
C ASP A 188 -21.80 -1.27 1.99
N LEU A 189 -21.49 -2.21 2.90
CA LEU A 189 -21.20 -3.60 2.54
C LEU A 189 -22.38 -4.34 1.92
N ASN A 190 -23.61 -3.85 2.09
CA ASN A 190 -24.81 -4.44 1.49
C ASN A 190 -25.15 -3.84 0.12
N GLY A 191 -24.54 -2.71 -0.24
CA GLY A 191 -24.71 -2.01 -1.51
C GLY A 191 -23.83 -2.56 -2.63
N ARG A 192 -23.07 -1.67 -3.27
CA ARG A 192 -22.22 -2.01 -4.43
C ARG A 192 -21.17 -3.07 -4.07
N GLU A 193 -20.53 -2.94 -2.91
CA GLU A 193 -19.44 -3.84 -2.47
C GLU A 193 -19.87 -5.30 -2.42
N LYS A 194 -21.13 -5.58 -2.06
CA LYS A 194 -21.69 -6.94 -2.03
C LYS A 194 -21.63 -7.65 -3.37
N HIS A 195 -21.52 -6.94 -4.49
CA HIS A 195 -21.62 -7.55 -5.83
C HIS A 195 -20.30 -7.48 -6.61
N ARG A 196 -19.26 -6.84 -6.07
CA ARG A 196 -17.99 -6.66 -6.78
C ARG A 196 -17.27 -8.00 -7.00
N TRP A 197 -16.73 -8.15 -8.22
CA TRP A 197 -15.94 -9.28 -8.70
C TRP A 197 -16.60 -10.68 -8.65
N ILE A 198 -17.92 -10.76 -8.50
CA ILE A 198 -18.64 -12.05 -8.54
C ILE A 198 -18.93 -12.48 -9.97
N GLN A 199 -19.44 -11.57 -10.80
CA GLN A 199 -19.87 -11.87 -12.16
C GLN A 199 -19.28 -10.84 -13.13
N GLN A 200 -18.98 -11.31 -14.34
CA GLN A 200 -18.58 -10.43 -15.43
C GLN A 200 -19.78 -9.61 -15.90
N GLN A 201 -19.59 -8.29 -16.01
CA GLN A 201 -20.60 -7.41 -16.61
C GLN A 201 -20.54 -7.45 -18.15
N SER A 202 -21.61 -6.99 -18.79
CA SER A 202 -21.78 -7.02 -20.25
C SER A 202 -20.73 -6.21 -21.02
N ASN A 203 -20.12 -5.20 -20.40
CA ASN A 203 -19.08 -4.36 -21.02
C ASN A 203 -17.71 -5.06 -21.15
N GLY A 204 -17.52 -6.23 -20.51
CA GLY A 204 -16.28 -6.99 -20.52
C GLY A 204 -15.12 -6.42 -19.69
N LEU A 205 -15.27 -5.24 -19.07
CA LEU A 205 -14.24 -4.60 -18.24
C LEU A 205 -14.13 -5.24 -16.85
N ASP A 206 -15.24 -5.75 -16.33
CA ASP A 206 -15.28 -6.38 -15.01
C ASP A 206 -14.86 -7.85 -15.10
N PHE A 207 -13.66 -8.18 -14.60
CA PHE A 207 -13.24 -9.57 -14.48
C PHE A 207 -13.74 -10.15 -13.17
N SER A 208 -14.33 -11.35 -13.21
CA SER A 208 -14.67 -12.06 -11.97
C SER A 208 -13.41 -12.66 -11.36
N ILE A 209 -13.37 -12.78 -10.02
CA ILE A 209 -12.26 -13.45 -9.34
C ILE A 209 -12.14 -14.90 -9.82
N ASP A 210 -13.27 -15.60 -10.01
CA ASP A 210 -13.25 -16.99 -10.46
C ASP A 210 -12.62 -17.15 -11.83
N ASP A 211 -12.90 -16.23 -12.77
CA ASP A 211 -12.32 -16.30 -14.10
C ASP A 211 -10.83 -15.95 -14.10
N VAL A 212 -10.41 -15.01 -13.27
CA VAL A 212 -8.98 -14.70 -13.08
C VAL A 212 -8.25 -15.91 -12.48
N LEU A 213 -8.79 -16.55 -11.44
CA LEU A 213 -8.16 -17.71 -10.81
C LEU A 213 -8.12 -18.94 -11.72
N LYS A 214 -9.11 -19.12 -12.61
CA LYS A 214 -9.12 -20.20 -13.63
C LYS A 214 -7.99 -20.08 -14.66
N THR A 215 -7.37 -18.90 -14.81
CA THR A 215 -6.18 -18.75 -15.68
C THR A 215 -4.93 -19.43 -15.12
N ARG A 216 -5.02 -20.00 -13.91
CA ARG A 216 -3.96 -20.67 -13.20
C ARG A 216 -4.39 -22.05 -12.74
N LYS A 217 -3.40 -22.87 -12.40
CA LYS A 217 -3.67 -24.16 -11.77
C LYS A 217 -4.46 -23.91 -10.48
N PRO A 218 -5.55 -24.65 -10.21
CA PRO A 218 -6.31 -24.50 -8.98
C PRO A 218 -5.40 -24.57 -7.74
N GLY A 219 -5.56 -23.60 -6.83
CA GLY A 219 -4.76 -23.47 -5.61
C GLY A 219 -3.34 -22.92 -5.78
N SER A 220 -2.91 -22.53 -6.99
CA SER A 220 -1.56 -21.96 -7.17
C SER A 220 -1.46 -20.48 -6.82
N VAL A 221 -2.58 -19.74 -6.87
CA VAL A 221 -2.65 -18.35 -6.36
C VAL A 221 -3.01 -18.41 -4.88
N ARG A 222 -2.11 -17.96 -4.01
CA ARG A 222 -2.21 -18.16 -2.56
C ARG A 222 -2.00 -16.90 -1.75
N ILE A 223 -1.07 -16.05 -2.21
CA ILE A 223 -0.73 -14.80 -1.54
C ILE A 223 -0.66 -13.64 -2.54
N GLY A 224 -1.15 -12.48 -2.13
CA GLY A 224 -1.11 -11.30 -2.98
C GLY A 224 -1.22 -9.98 -2.25
N LEU A 225 -1.17 -8.92 -3.05
CA LEU A 225 -1.27 -7.52 -2.62
C LEU A 225 -2.43 -6.84 -3.34
N ASP A 226 -3.22 -6.06 -2.61
CA ASP A 226 -4.26 -5.19 -3.14
C ASP A 226 -3.88 -3.73 -2.90
N ILE A 227 -3.51 -3.04 -3.98
CA ILE A 227 -3.03 -1.66 -3.94
C ILE A 227 -4.24 -0.73 -3.86
N GLY A 228 -4.38 -0.03 -2.73
CA GLY A 228 -5.47 0.92 -2.55
C GLY A 228 -6.84 0.26 -2.46
N GLY A 229 -6.94 -0.87 -1.75
CA GLY A 229 -8.14 -1.72 -1.74
C GLY A 229 -9.40 -1.14 -1.08
N GLY A 230 -9.41 0.14 -0.72
CA GLY A 230 -10.54 0.82 -0.09
C GLY A 230 -10.93 0.15 1.23
N VAL A 231 -12.07 -0.52 1.25
CA VAL A 231 -12.58 -1.28 2.42
C VAL A 231 -12.19 -2.77 2.39
N ALA A 232 -11.25 -3.17 1.54
CA ALA A 232 -10.72 -4.53 1.39
C ALA A 232 -11.73 -5.60 0.92
N THR A 233 -12.73 -5.20 0.14
CA THR A 233 -13.70 -6.16 -0.42
C THR A 233 -13.03 -7.19 -1.35
N PHE A 234 -12.04 -6.78 -2.17
CA PHE A 234 -11.28 -7.71 -3.00
C PHE A 234 -10.56 -8.77 -2.14
N ALA A 235 -9.86 -8.33 -1.10
CA ALA A 235 -9.17 -9.22 -0.17
C ALA A 235 -10.13 -10.19 0.54
N VAL A 236 -11.32 -9.73 0.97
CA VAL A 236 -12.36 -10.60 1.55
C VAL A 236 -12.83 -11.65 0.55
N ARG A 237 -13.11 -11.27 -0.70
CA ARG A 237 -13.53 -12.20 -1.77
C ARG A 237 -12.47 -13.24 -2.12
N MET A 238 -11.22 -12.82 -2.10
CA MET A 238 -10.06 -13.69 -2.32
C MET A 238 -9.87 -14.66 -1.15
N ARG A 239 -10.11 -14.21 0.10
CA ARG A 239 -10.09 -15.07 1.28
C ARG A 239 -11.18 -16.14 1.26
N GLU A 240 -12.38 -15.84 0.76
CA GLU A 240 -13.44 -16.86 0.55
C GLU A 240 -12.97 -18.01 -0.35
N ARG A 241 -11.90 -17.80 -1.13
CA ARG A 241 -11.23 -18.80 -2.00
C ARG A 241 -9.87 -19.24 -1.45
N ASN A 242 -9.63 -19.04 -0.16
CA ASN A 242 -8.38 -19.36 0.54
C ASN A 242 -7.14 -18.63 0.00
N VAL A 243 -7.31 -17.43 -0.58
CA VAL A 243 -6.19 -16.57 -1.00
C VAL A 243 -5.99 -15.46 0.03
N THR A 244 -4.77 -15.35 0.54
CA THR A 244 -4.39 -14.31 1.51
C THR A 244 -3.97 -13.05 0.76
N ILE A 245 -4.72 -11.97 0.94
CA ILE A 245 -4.40 -10.67 0.38
C ILE A 245 -4.05 -9.71 1.50
N VAL A 246 -2.91 -9.03 1.33
CA VAL A 246 -2.54 -7.85 2.12
C VAL A 246 -3.02 -6.63 1.36
N THR A 247 -3.65 -5.66 2.04
CA THR A 247 -4.26 -4.50 1.39
C THR A 247 -3.55 -3.21 1.81
N THR A 248 -3.07 -2.42 0.86
CA THR A 248 -2.58 -1.07 1.15
C THR A 248 -3.74 -0.08 1.14
N SER A 249 -3.74 0.89 2.05
CA SER A 249 -4.75 1.94 2.09
C SER A 249 -4.26 3.18 2.83
N MET A 250 -4.81 4.34 2.46
CA MET A 250 -4.66 5.60 3.17
C MET A 250 -6.00 5.98 3.83
N ASN A 251 -5.98 6.65 4.98
CA ASN A 251 -7.20 7.02 5.72
C ASN A 251 -7.88 8.31 5.19
N LEU A 252 -8.00 8.44 3.86
CA LEU A 252 -8.48 9.65 3.18
C LEU A 252 -9.95 9.96 3.50
N ASN A 253 -10.17 10.77 4.55
CA ASN A 253 -11.49 11.11 5.09
C ASN A 253 -12.35 9.88 5.43
N GLY A 254 -11.71 8.82 5.92
CA GLY A 254 -12.35 7.61 6.41
C GLY A 254 -11.34 6.68 7.10
N PRO A 255 -11.75 5.92 8.12
CA PRO A 255 -10.87 5.03 8.88
C PRO A 255 -10.64 3.71 8.13
N PHE A 256 -10.14 3.76 6.90
CA PHE A 256 -10.00 2.59 6.03
C PHE A 256 -9.15 1.49 6.67
N ASN A 257 -7.97 1.82 7.18
CA ASN A 257 -7.07 0.83 7.77
C ASN A 257 -7.69 0.12 8.98
N SER A 258 -8.38 0.85 9.86
CA SER A 258 -9.13 0.25 10.98
C SER A 258 -10.28 -0.62 10.50
N PHE A 259 -11.04 -0.17 9.48
CA PHE A 259 -12.13 -0.95 8.92
C PHE A 259 -11.66 -2.25 8.26
N ILE A 260 -10.56 -2.20 7.50
CA ILE A 260 -9.90 -3.37 6.90
C ILE A 260 -9.51 -4.37 7.99
N ALA A 261 -8.85 -3.89 9.06
CA ALA A 261 -8.47 -4.72 10.20
C ALA A 261 -9.68 -5.35 10.90
N SER A 262 -10.76 -4.60 11.10
CA SER A 262 -12.01 -5.11 11.70
C SER A 262 -12.70 -6.19 10.85
N ARG A 263 -12.47 -6.21 9.53
CA ARG A 263 -12.88 -7.32 8.64
C ARG A 263 -11.94 -8.53 8.72
N GLY A 264 -10.93 -8.47 9.59
CA GLY A 264 -9.89 -9.47 9.74
C GLY A 264 -8.88 -9.49 8.60
N VAL A 265 -8.83 -8.49 7.73
CA VAL A 265 -7.84 -8.38 6.63
C VAL A 265 -6.60 -7.63 7.15
N ILE A 266 -5.42 -7.87 6.57
CA ILE A 266 -4.17 -7.20 6.96
C ILE A 266 -4.07 -5.86 6.20
N PRO A 267 -4.21 -4.69 6.88
CA PRO A 267 -3.94 -3.41 6.26
C PRO A 267 -2.44 -3.06 6.30
N LEU A 268 -1.98 -2.36 5.26
CA LEU A 268 -0.71 -1.64 5.24
C LEU A 268 -0.98 -0.16 5.02
N TYR A 269 -0.59 0.67 5.98
CA TYR A 269 -0.70 2.12 5.84
C TYR A 269 0.47 2.62 4.98
N LEU A 270 0.28 2.56 3.67
CA LEU A 270 1.33 2.75 2.69
C LEU A 270 0.84 3.61 1.52
N SER A 271 1.63 4.64 1.17
CA SER A 271 1.33 5.52 0.04
C SER A 271 1.85 4.94 -1.29
N ILE A 272 1.33 5.42 -2.42
CA ILE A 272 1.76 4.92 -3.75
C ILE A 272 3.19 5.27 -4.12
N SER A 273 3.84 6.19 -3.40
CA SER A 273 5.23 6.55 -3.65
C SER A 273 6.20 5.60 -2.94
N GLN A 274 5.74 4.83 -1.96
CA GLN A 274 6.56 3.90 -1.21
C GLN A 274 6.79 2.60 -1.96
N ARG A 275 8.05 2.17 -1.99
CA ARG A 275 8.44 0.84 -2.44
C ARG A 275 7.77 -0.23 -1.57
N PHE A 276 7.17 -1.22 -2.20
CA PHE A 276 6.45 -2.28 -1.54
C PHE A 276 7.36 -3.08 -0.59
N PRO A 277 6.96 -3.29 0.68
CA PRO A 277 7.75 -3.98 1.71
C PRO A 277 7.67 -5.50 1.58
N PHE A 278 7.71 -6.02 0.35
CA PHE A 278 7.77 -7.45 0.05
C PHE A 278 9.10 -7.77 -0.61
N PHE A 279 9.62 -8.97 -0.34
CA PHE A 279 10.77 -9.49 -1.07
C PHE A 279 10.42 -9.75 -2.54
N ASP A 280 11.45 -9.68 -3.37
CA ASP A 280 11.36 -9.92 -4.80
C ASP A 280 10.83 -11.33 -5.08
N ASN A 281 9.98 -11.48 -6.09
CA ASN A 281 9.45 -12.74 -6.57
C ASN A 281 8.68 -13.57 -5.52
N THR A 282 7.91 -12.93 -4.63
CA THR A 282 7.21 -13.63 -3.55
C THR A 282 5.70 -13.70 -3.70
N LEU A 283 5.05 -12.81 -4.45
CA LEU A 283 3.59 -12.75 -4.57
C LEU A 283 3.07 -13.50 -5.79
N ASP A 284 1.89 -14.12 -5.66
CA ASP A 284 1.20 -14.81 -6.76
C ASP A 284 0.30 -13.86 -7.56
N ILE A 285 -0.23 -12.83 -6.91
CA ILE A 285 -1.11 -11.84 -7.53
C ILE A 285 -0.91 -10.46 -6.91
N VAL A 286 -0.92 -9.43 -7.74
CA VAL A 286 -1.05 -8.04 -7.33
C VAL A 286 -2.29 -7.50 -8.03
N HIS A 287 -3.17 -6.86 -7.27
CA HIS A 287 -4.39 -6.24 -7.75
C HIS A 287 -4.33 -4.74 -7.47
N SER A 288 -4.91 -3.93 -8.36
CA SER A 288 -5.14 -2.51 -8.13
C SER A 288 -6.43 -2.10 -8.81
N MET A 289 -7.28 -1.36 -8.11
CA MET A 289 -8.48 -0.76 -8.69
C MET A 289 -8.60 0.72 -8.32
N HIS A 290 -8.88 1.57 -9.32
CA HIS A 290 -9.14 3.02 -9.21
C HIS A 290 -8.02 3.91 -8.64
N VAL A 291 -7.03 3.36 -7.91
CA VAL A 291 -5.92 4.15 -7.36
C VAL A 291 -4.86 4.47 -8.41
N LEU A 292 -4.48 3.51 -9.25
CA LEU A 292 -3.56 3.74 -10.35
C LEU A 292 -4.30 4.36 -11.53
N SER A 293 -3.93 5.58 -11.90
CA SER A 293 -4.51 6.30 -13.05
C SER A 293 -3.62 7.46 -13.49
N ASN A 294 -4.08 8.27 -14.44
CA ASN A 294 -3.34 9.40 -15.00
C ASN A 294 -3.05 10.58 -14.05
N TRP A 295 -3.48 10.53 -12.79
CA TRP A 295 -3.07 11.54 -11.80
C TRP A 295 -1.65 11.30 -11.28
N ILE A 296 -1.09 10.09 -11.44
CA ILE A 296 0.27 9.75 -11.01
C ILE A 296 1.27 10.23 -12.07
N PRO A 297 2.38 10.90 -11.69
CA PRO A 297 3.43 11.27 -12.65
C PRO A 297 3.95 10.04 -13.40
N GLU A 298 4.16 10.16 -14.71
CA GLU A 298 4.50 9.03 -15.59
C GLU A 298 5.73 8.24 -15.12
N THR A 299 6.82 8.93 -14.77
CA THR A 299 8.03 8.31 -14.24
C THR A 299 7.77 7.53 -12.94
N MET A 300 6.95 8.08 -12.04
CA MET A 300 6.60 7.42 -10.78
C MET A 300 5.70 6.21 -11.02
N LEU A 301 4.73 6.31 -11.92
CA LEU A 301 3.90 5.17 -12.31
C LEU A 301 4.77 4.06 -12.93
N HIS A 302 5.74 4.41 -13.76
CA HIS A 302 6.67 3.45 -14.35
C HIS A 302 7.49 2.73 -13.27
N PHE A 303 8.04 3.45 -12.30
CA PHE A 303 8.71 2.84 -11.14
C PHE A 303 7.77 1.92 -10.33
N LEU A 304 6.52 2.34 -10.09
CA LEU A 304 5.53 1.53 -9.39
C LEU A 304 5.25 0.22 -10.15
N LEU A 305 5.09 0.28 -11.47
CA LEU A 305 4.86 -0.90 -12.30
C LEU A 305 6.05 -1.86 -12.28
N PHE A 306 7.29 -1.37 -12.27
CA PHE A 306 8.48 -2.20 -12.03
C PHE A 306 8.50 -2.78 -10.63
N ASP A 307 7.99 -2.07 -9.62
CA ASP A 307 7.90 -2.59 -8.26
C ASP A 307 6.84 -3.71 -8.14
N VAL A 308 5.71 -3.59 -8.86
CA VAL A 308 4.74 -4.67 -9.04
C VAL A 308 5.40 -5.88 -9.72
N TYR A 309 6.12 -5.65 -10.82
CA TYR A 309 6.84 -6.71 -11.53
C TYR A 309 7.87 -7.41 -10.64
N ARG A 310 8.58 -6.64 -9.79
CA ARG A 310 9.56 -7.15 -8.83
C ARG A 310 8.93 -8.07 -7.79
N VAL A 311 7.84 -7.67 -7.15
CA VAL A 311 7.25 -8.47 -6.06
C VAL A 311 6.52 -9.72 -6.57
N LEU A 312 6.04 -9.71 -7.82
CA LEU A 312 5.47 -10.88 -8.46
C LEU A 312 6.54 -11.93 -8.79
N ARG A 313 6.24 -13.18 -8.45
CA ARG A 313 7.06 -14.32 -8.89
C ARG A 313 6.83 -14.63 -10.37
N PRO A 314 7.74 -15.36 -11.05
CA PRO A 314 7.47 -15.88 -12.40
C PRO A 314 6.14 -16.65 -12.46
N GLY A 315 5.30 -16.33 -13.44
CA GLY A 315 3.92 -16.84 -13.56
C GLY A 315 2.88 -16.09 -12.71
N GLY A 316 3.30 -15.17 -11.84
CA GLY A 316 2.43 -14.31 -11.05
C GLY A 316 1.58 -13.37 -11.90
N LEU A 317 0.44 -12.95 -11.36
CA LEU A 317 -0.56 -12.14 -12.06
C LEU A 317 -0.54 -10.69 -11.57
N PHE A 318 -0.46 -9.74 -12.49
CA PHE A 318 -0.86 -8.36 -12.21
C PHE A 318 -2.26 -8.13 -12.79
N TRP A 319 -3.22 -7.87 -11.92
CA TRP A 319 -4.58 -7.48 -12.28
C TRP A 319 -4.74 -5.98 -12.10
N LEU A 320 -4.68 -5.26 -13.23
CA LEU A 320 -4.94 -3.83 -13.31
C LEU A 320 -6.42 -3.63 -13.64
N ASP A 321 -7.23 -3.26 -12.65
CA ASP A 321 -8.68 -3.18 -12.74
C ASP A 321 -9.15 -1.72 -12.91
N HIS A 322 -9.81 -1.41 -14.02
CA HIS A 322 -10.36 -0.08 -14.32
C HIS A 322 -9.32 1.07 -14.13
N PHE A 323 -8.09 0.89 -14.63
CA PHE A 323 -7.16 2.00 -14.80
C PHE A 323 -7.78 3.03 -15.74
N PHE A 324 -7.73 4.32 -15.41
CA PHE A 324 -8.32 5.35 -16.25
C PHE A 324 -7.34 6.44 -16.66
N CYS A 325 -7.54 6.93 -17.87
CA CYS A 325 -6.76 8.01 -18.46
C CYS A 325 -7.59 8.72 -19.55
N VAL A 326 -7.09 9.83 -20.08
CA VAL A 326 -7.65 10.42 -21.29
C VAL A 326 -7.35 9.50 -22.47
N GLY A 327 -8.30 9.28 -23.38
CA GLY A 327 -8.21 8.25 -24.42
C GLY A 327 -6.91 8.27 -25.22
N ASP A 328 -6.48 9.43 -25.69
CA ASP A 328 -5.21 9.60 -26.41
C ASP A 328 -3.98 9.14 -25.61
N GLN A 329 -4.01 9.27 -24.28
CA GLN A 329 -2.90 8.85 -23.41
C GLN A 329 -2.80 7.34 -23.30
N LEU A 330 -3.91 6.61 -23.46
CA LEU A 330 -3.90 5.15 -23.36
C LEU A 330 -2.98 4.55 -24.42
N ASP A 331 -3.13 4.97 -25.67
CA ASP A 331 -2.36 4.41 -26.78
C ASP A 331 -0.96 5.03 -26.90
N LYS A 332 -0.80 6.31 -26.54
CA LYS A 332 0.47 7.06 -26.72
C LYS A 332 1.42 6.94 -25.53
N VAL A 333 0.91 6.68 -24.33
CA VAL A 333 1.70 6.74 -23.08
C VAL A 333 1.55 5.46 -22.27
N TYR A 334 0.34 5.17 -21.78
CA TYR A 334 0.16 4.14 -20.75
C TYR A 334 0.22 2.71 -21.29
N GLY A 335 -0.29 2.46 -22.50
CA GLY A 335 -0.16 1.17 -23.19
C GLY A 335 1.31 0.80 -23.41
N PRO A 336 2.10 1.64 -24.11
CA PRO A 336 3.53 1.43 -24.28
C PRO A 336 4.30 1.30 -22.96
N MET A 337 3.98 2.12 -21.94
CA MET A 337 4.60 2.03 -20.61
C MET A 337 4.32 0.71 -19.91
N ILE A 338 3.09 0.19 -19.98
CA ILE A 338 2.75 -1.12 -19.36
C ILE A 338 3.45 -2.25 -20.12
N GLU A 339 3.52 -2.16 -21.44
CA GLU A 339 4.22 -3.13 -22.29
C GLU A 339 5.73 -3.16 -22.04
N SER A 340 6.36 -1.99 -21.82
CA SER A 340 7.81 -1.88 -21.61
C SER A 340 8.30 -2.54 -20.32
N ILE A 341 7.41 -2.86 -19.38
CA ILE A 341 7.76 -3.59 -18.14
C ILE A 341 8.14 -5.05 -18.41
N GLY A 342 7.64 -5.64 -19.51
CA GLY A 342 7.91 -7.04 -19.86
C GLY A 342 6.87 -8.06 -19.36
N PHE A 343 5.66 -7.61 -18.98
CA PHE A 343 4.55 -8.53 -18.73
C PHE A 343 4.00 -9.16 -20.01
N ARG A 344 3.57 -10.43 -19.93
CA ARG A 344 2.76 -11.08 -20.96
C ARG A 344 1.29 -10.74 -20.77
N LYS A 345 0.62 -10.28 -21.82
CA LYS A 345 -0.82 -10.01 -21.78
C LYS A 345 -1.62 -11.32 -21.74
N VAL A 346 -2.45 -11.50 -20.70
CA VAL A 346 -3.42 -12.60 -20.59
C VAL A 346 -4.80 -12.13 -21.05
N LYS A 347 -5.21 -10.94 -20.59
CA LYS A 347 -6.46 -10.28 -21.00
C LYS A 347 -6.24 -8.78 -21.02
N TRP A 348 -6.80 -8.10 -22.02
CA TRP A 348 -6.68 -6.65 -22.20
C TRP A 348 -8.00 -6.12 -22.78
N VAL A 349 -8.74 -5.34 -22.01
CA VAL A 349 -10.04 -4.81 -22.41
C VAL A 349 -10.08 -3.32 -22.12
N THR A 350 -10.48 -2.54 -23.11
CA THR A 350 -10.63 -1.09 -23.02
C THR A 350 -12.08 -0.69 -23.23
N GLY A 351 -12.55 0.34 -22.53
CA GLY A 351 -13.91 0.86 -22.71
C GLY A 351 -14.03 2.32 -22.32
N LYS A 352 -15.07 3.00 -22.79
CA LYS A 352 -15.29 4.42 -22.49
C LYS A 352 -15.68 4.61 -21.03
N LYS A 353 -15.08 5.58 -20.35
CA LYS A 353 -15.47 6.05 -19.02
C LYS A 353 -16.43 7.24 -19.18
N LEU A 354 -17.69 7.04 -18.80
CA LEU A 354 -18.80 7.97 -19.11
C LEU A 354 -19.38 8.70 -17.90
N ASP A 355 -18.89 8.43 -16.69
CA ASP A 355 -19.35 9.00 -15.42
C ASP A 355 -19.22 10.53 -15.31
N LYS A 356 -18.22 11.13 -15.95
CA LYS A 356 -18.09 12.60 -16.08
C LYS A 356 -18.71 13.17 -17.36
N GLY A 357 -19.18 12.31 -18.26
CA GLY A 357 -19.70 12.67 -19.56
C GLY A 357 -18.69 12.43 -20.71
N PRO A 358 -19.19 12.20 -21.93
CA PRO A 358 -18.39 11.78 -23.08
C PRO A 358 -17.37 12.83 -23.55
N GLN A 359 -17.58 14.11 -23.22
CA GLN A 359 -16.72 15.22 -23.61
C GLN A 359 -15.32 15.17 -23.01
N PHE A 360 -15.13 14.46 -21.89
CA PHE A 360 -13.83 14.30 -21.25
C PHE A 360 -12.97 13.20 -21.90
N GLN A 361 -13.57 12.40 -22.81
CA GLN A 361 -12.89 11.34 -23.56
C GLN A 361 -12.06 10.39 -22.66
N GLU A 362 -12.49 10.17 -21.42
CA GLU A 362 -11.81 9.26 -20.51
C GLU A 362 -12.08 7.80 -20.95
N MET A 363 -11.07 6.94 -20.77
CA MET A 363 -11.11 5.51 -21.07
C MET A 363 -10.73 4.72 -19.84
N TYR A 364 -11.35 3.56 -19.68
CA TYR A 364 -10.92 2.51 -18.78
C TYR A 364 -10.09 1.46 -19.52
N LEU A 365 -9.07 0.95 -18.84
CA LEU A 365 -8.33 -0.25 -19.15
C LEU A 365 -8.48 -1.23 -17.99
N SER A 366 -8.99 -2.43 -18.29
CA SER A 366 -8.89 -3.59 -17.42
C SER A 366 -7.97 -4.63 -18.06
N ALA A 367 -6.89 -4.98 -17.37
CA ALA A 367 -5.86 -5.88 -17.88
C ALA A 367 -5.50 -6.95 -16.84
N LEU A 368 -5.34 -8.18 -17.33
CA LEU A 368 -4.72 -9.27 -16.62
C LEU A 368 -3.39 -9.57 -17.31
N LEU A 369 -2.32 -9.38 -16.57
CA LEU A 369 -0.94 -9.42 -17.04
C LEU A 369 -0.21 -10.50 -16.26
N GLU A 370 0.73 -11.20 -16.90
CA GLU A 370 1.51 -12.28 -16.30
C GLU A 370 2.99 -11.96 -16.36
N LYS A 371 3.69 -12.14 -15.24
CA LYS A 371 5.15 -12.14 -15.26
C LYS A 371 5.63 -13.40 -15.98
N PRO A 372 6.45 -13.29 -17.05
CA PRO A 372 6.91 -14.46 -17.80
C PRO A 372 7.61 -15.51 -16.93
N PHE A 373 7.46 -16.79 -17.27
CA PHE A 373 8.21 -17.88 -16.61
C PHE A 373 9.71 -17.88 -16.98
N GLN A 374 10.02 -17.48 -18.21
CA GLN A 374 11.37 -17.42 -18.76
C GLN A 374 11.69 -15.98 -19.14
N ASN A 375 12.98 -15.59 -19.08
CA ASN A 375 13.45 -14.24 -19.40
C ASN A 375 12.72 -13.16 -18.58
N SER A 376 12.55 -13.40 -17.28
CA SER A 376 11.89 -12.46 -16.37
C SER A 376 12.86 -11.48 -15.69
N TRP A 377 14.09 -11.39 -16.20
CA TRP A 377 15.21 -10.59 -15.68
C TRP A 377 15.62 -9.46 -16.62
#